data_AF-A0A367HNK5-F1
#
_entry.id   AF-A0A367HNK5-F1
#
_cell.length_a   1.000
_cell.length_b   1.000
_cell.length_c   1.000
_cell.angle_alpha   90.00
_cell.angle_beta   90.00
_cell.angle_gamma   90.00
#
_symmetry.space_group_name_H-M   'P 1'
#
loop_
_entity.id
_entity.type
_entity.pdbx_description
1 polymer ?
#
loop_
_entity_poly.entity_id
_entity_poly.type
_entity_poly.pdbx_seq_one_letter_code
_entity_poly.pdbx_strand_id
1 'polypeptide(L)'
;MPTVAEFVDLRRDAIAMNLYFDLYEIDAGIDIPQPDRHLSAYRELRNAASDCIWFHNDIGSLEKEVAVGDLHNAVYILHIREDKPLQEAVDASNVLLGEHVNRILVARTN
;
A
#
# COMPACT_ATOMS: atom_id res chain seq x y z
N MET A 1 -9.04 -5.32 15.93
CA MET A 1 -8.58 -4.51 14.79
C MET A 1 -7.06 -4.47 14.83
N PRO A 2 -6.33 -4.77 13.75
CA PRO A 2 -4.85 -4.74 13.73
C PRO A 2 -4.31 -3.32 13.96
N THR A 3 -3.02 -3.18 14.27
CA THR A 3 -2.29 -1.91 14.11
C THR A 3 -2.13 -1.61 12.63
N VAL A 4 -1.80 -0.38 12.25
CA VAL A 4 -1.49 -0.07 10.85
C VAL A 4 -0.32 -0.92 10.33
N ALA A 5 0.71 -1.15 11.15
CA ALA A 5 1.85 -2.00 10.77
C ALA A 5 1.43 -3.46 10.49
N GLU A 6 0.65 -4.07 11.38
CA GLU A 6 0.09 -5.42 11.17
C GLU A 6 -0.87 -5.46 9.96
N PHE A 7 -1.61 -4.37 9.73
CA PHE A 7 -2.53 -4.25 8.61
C PHE A 7 -1.81 -4.17 7.27
N VAL A 8 -0.67 -3.48 7.18
CA VAL A 8 0.15 -3.38 5.96
C VAL A 8 0.55 -4.77 5.47
N ASP A 9 1.02 -5.64 6.36
CA ASP A 9 1.43 -6.99 5.97
C ASP A 9 0.25 -7.83 5.47
N LEU A 10 -0.90 -7.76 6.15
CA LEU A 10 -2.13 -8.40 5.69
C LEU A 10 -2.61 -7.85 4.34
N ARG A 11 -2.47 -6.54 4.12
CA ARG A 11 -2.96 -5.87 2.91
C ARG A 11 -2.15 -6.23 1.68
N ARG A 12 -0.84 -6.45 1.82
CA ARG A 12 0.03 -6.89 0.72
C ARG A 12 -0.36 -8.26 0.17
N ASP A 13 -0.88 -9.14 1.01
CA ASP A 13 -1.38 -10.45 0.59
C ASP A 13 -2.82 -10.38 0.07
N ALA A 14 -3.65 -9.52 0.66
CA ALA A 14 -5.07 -9.40 0.31
C ALA A 14 -5.32 -8.60 -0.99
N ILE A 15 -4.48 -7.61 -1.28
CA ILE A 15 -4.63 -6.80 -2.49
C ILE A 15 -3.89 -7.46 -3.65
N ALA A 16 -4.61 -7.67 -4.75
CA ALA A 16 -4.11 -8.26 -5.97
C ALA A 16 -3.12 -7.35 -6.75
N MET A 17 -2.35 -6.47 -6.08
CA MET A 17 -1.38 -5.59 -6.74
C MET A 17 -0.32 -6.38 -7.51
N ASN A 18 0.10 -7.53 -6.98
CA ASN A 18 1.05 -8.39 -7.66
C ASN A 18 0.55 -8.83 -9.05
N LEU A 19 -0.74 -9.17 -9.17
CA LEU A 19 -1.35 -9.48 -10.46
C LEU A 19 -1.28 -8.29 -11.42
N TYR A 20 -1.56 -7.07 -10.95
CA TYR A 20 -1.49 -5.87 -11.80
C TYR A 20 -0.06 -5.58 -12.28
N PHE A 21 0.95 -5.75 -11.42
CA PHE A 21 2.34 -5.59 -11.83
C PHE A 21 2.74 -6.61 -12.91
N ASP A 22 2.26 -7.84 -12.79
CA ASP A 22 2.53 -8.88 -13.79
C ASP A 22 1.78 -8.60 -15.12
N LEU A 23 0.60 -7.97 -15.07
CA LEU A 23 -0.10 -7.48 -16.27
C LEU A 23 0.64 -6.32 -16.94
N TYR A 24 1.26 -5.42 -16.17
CA TYR A 24 2.07 -4.33 -16.73
C TYR A 24 3.31 -4.83 -17.45
N GLU A 25 3.93 -5.92 -16.99
CA GLU A 25 5.03 -6.59 -17.70
C GLU A 25 4.60 -7.06 -19.10
N ILE A 26 3.40 -7.67 -19.20
CA ILE A 26 2.82 -8.10 -20.48
C ILE A 26 2.55 -6.91 -21.40
N ASP A 27 1.91 -5.85 -20.88
CA ASP A 27 1.60 -4.63 -21.65
C ASP A 27 2.88 -3.94 -22.17
N ALA A 28 3.93 -3.89 -21.34
CA ALA A 28 5.22 -3.33 -21.71
C ALA A 28 6.04 -4.23 -22.66
N GLY A 29 5.64 -5.49 -22.88
CA GLY A 29 6.42 -6.47 -23.62
C GLY A 29 7.74 -6.83 -22.94
N ILE A 30 7.80 -6.74 -21.61
CA ILE A 30 8.98 -7.01 -20.79
C ILE A 30 8.70 -8.23 -19.93
N ASP A 31 9.51 -9.28 -20.06
CA ASP A 31 9.49 -10.41 -19.12
C ASP A 31 10.70 -10.32 -18.18
N ILE A 32 10.46 -10.04 -16.91
CA ILE A 32 11.53 -9.93 -15.92
C ILE A 32 12.07 -11.34 -15.60
N PRO A 33 13.38 -11.59 -15.80
CA PRO A 33 13.98 -12.89 -15.52
C PRO A 33 13.77 -13.35 -14.07
N GLN A 34 13.57 -14.66 -13.87
CA GLN A 34 13.36 -15.24 -12.54
C GLN A 34 14.44 -14.87 -11.50
N PRO A 35 15.75 -14.84 -11.82
CA PRO A 35 16.76 -14.39 -10.86
C PRO A 35 16.53 -12.94 -10.37
N ASP A 36 16.06 -12.06 -11.26
CA ASP A 36 15.85 -10.64 -10.96
C ASP A 36 14.61 -10.44 -10.08
N ARG A 37 13.61 -11.32 -10.19
CA ARG A 37 12.43 -11.34 -9.31
C ARG A 37 12.79 -11.59 -7.85
N HIS A 38 13.92 -12.24 -7.58
CA HIS A 38 14.40 -12.52 -6.23
C HIS A 38 15.27 -11.40 -5.63
N LEU A 39 15.64 -10.38 -6.43
CA LEU A 39 16.41 -9.25 -5.94
C LEU A 39 15.62 -8.51 -4.85
N SER A 40 16.31 -8.19 -3.75
CA SER A 40 15.71 -7.45 -2.63
C SER A 40 15.19 -6.08 -3.07
N ALA A 41 15.94 -5.37 -3.93
CA ALA A 41 15.53 -4.09 -4.49
C ALA A 41 14.23 -4.19 -5.30
N TYR A 42 14.08 -5.23 -6.14
CA TYR A 42 12.87 -5.43 -6.94
C TYR A 42 11.65 -5.77 -6.06
N ARG A 43 11.82 -6.65 -5.06
CA ARG A 43 10.76 -6.98 -4.10
C ARG A 43 10.34 -5.75 -3.28
N GLU A 44 11.31 -4.95 -2.84
CA GLU A 44 11.06 -3.73 -2.09
C GLU A 44 10.35 -2.67 -2.94
N LEU A 45 10.74 -2.52 -4.21
CA LEU A 45 10.08 -1.64 -5.17
C LEU A 45 8.60 -2.03 -5.34
N ARG A 46 8.30 -3.32 -5.55
CA ARG A 46 6.91 -3.81 -5.69
C ARG A 46 6.11 -3.60 -4.42
N ASN A 47 6.67 -3.89 -3.26
CA ASN A 47 6.00 -3.68 -1.98
C ASN A 47 5.70 -2.21 -1.73
N ALA A 48 6.70 -1.33 -1.93
CA ALA A 48 6.53 0.10 -1.73
C ALA A 48 5.54 0.73 -2.72
N ALA A 49 5.56 0.29 -3.99
CA ALA A 49 4.58 0.71 -5.00
C ALA A 49 3.16 0.25 -4.63
N SER A 50 3.00 -1.00 -4.21
CA SER A 50 1.72 -1.52 -3.73
C SER A 50 1.22 -0.72 -2.53
N ASP A 51 2.07 -0.50 -1.54
CA ASP A 51 1.75 0.27 -0.34
C ASP A 51 1.28 1.69 -0.67
N CYS A 52 2.01 2.39 -1.53
CA CYS A 52 1.64 3.73 -1.97
C CYS A 52 0.24 3.75 -2.61
N ILE A 53 -0.07 2.77 -3.46
CA ILE A 53 -1.35 2.70 -4.18
C ILE A 53 -2.51 2.47 -3.23
N TRP A 54 -2.39 1.53 -2.29
CA TRP A 54 -3.50 1.22 -1.41
C TRP A 54 -3.66 2.25 -0.29
N PHE A 55 -2.60 2.89 0.24
CA PHE A 55 -2.77 4.02 1.15
C PHE A 55 -3.51 5.19 0.48
N HIS A 56 -3.19 5.46 -0.79
CA HIS A 56 -3.93 6.44 -1.57
C HIS A 56 -5.40 6.04 -1.73
N ASN A 57 -5.65 4.75 -1.99
CA ASN A 57 -7.01 4.21 -2.05
C ASN A 57 -7.75 4.43 -0.74
N ASP A 58 -7.19 4.00 0.40
CA ASP A 58 -7.81 4.08 1.72
C ASP A 58 -8.21 5.52 2.09
N ILE A 59 -7.39 6.51 1.75
CA ILE A 59 -7.72 7.92 1.95
C ILE A 59 -8.93 8.32 1.07
N GLY A 60 -8.90 7.98 -0.21
CA GLY A 60 -9.96 8.34 -1.16
C GLY A 60 -11.24 7.50 -1.05
N SER A 61 -11.18 6.34 -0.38
CA SER A 61 -12.26 5.37 -0.31
C SER A 61 -12.94 5.26 1.05
N LEU A 62 -12.41 5.94 2.08
CA LEU A 62 -12.89 5.81 3.45
C LEU A 62 -14.41 5.96 3.58
N GLU A 63 -14.99 7.03 3.00
CA GLU A 63 -16.41 7.30 3.11
C GLU A 63 -17.26 6.15 2.51
N LYS A 64 -16.89 5.68 1.30
CA LYS A 64 -17.62 4.57 0.66
C LYS A 64 -17.49 3.27 1.44
N GLU A 65 -16.35 3.00 2.06
CA GLU A 65 -16.06 1.76 2.78
C GLU A 65 -16.81 1.71 4.11
N VAL A 66 -16.73 2.79 4.88
CA VAL A 66 -17.49 2.92 6.14
C VAL A 66 -19.00 2.84 5.89
N ALA A 67 -19.50 3.45 4.80
CA ALA A 67 -20.92 3.41 4.46
C ALA A 67 -21.46 1.99 4.20
N VAL A 68 -20.61 1.06 3.75
CA VAL A 68 -20.99 -0.35 3.51
C VAL A 68 -20.51 -1.30 4.62
N GLY A 69 -19.92 -0.76 5.69
CA GLY A 69 -19.40 -1.55 6.81
C GLY A 69 -18.08 -2.28 6.52
N ASP A 70 -17.37 -1.91 5.46
CA ASP A 70 -16.00 -2.39 5.23
C ASP A 70 -15.04 -1.55 6.08
N LEU A 71 -14.43 -2.19 7.08
CA LEU A 71 -13.59 -1.53 8.08
C LEU A 71 -12.09 -1.80 7.87
N HIS A 72 -11.71 -2.42 6.74
CA HIS A 72 -10.33 -2.72 6.38
C HIS A 72 -9.70 -1.50 5.69
N ASN A 73 -9.47 -0.44 6.46
CA ASN A 73 -8.95 0.84 5.98
C ASN A 73 -7.99 1.46 7.01
N ALA A 74 -6.80 1.90 6.59
CA ALA A 74 -5.79 2.46 7.49
C ALA A 74 -6.23 3.74 8.20
N VAL A 75 -6.98 4.63 7.51
CA VAL A 75 -7.53 5.84 8.14
C VAL A 75 -8.52 5.44 9.24
N TYR A 76 -9.38 4.45 8.96
CA TYR A 76 -10.34 3.96 9.95
C TYR A 76 -9.63 3.32 11.15
N ILE A 77 -8.57 2.55 10.93
CA ILE A 77 -7.78 1.94 11.99
C ILE A 77 -7.15 3.01 12.89
N LEU A 78 -6.52 4.02 12.30
CA LEU A 78 -5.93 5.15 13.04
C LEU A 78 -7.01 5.92 13.82
N HIS A 79 -8.16 6.16 13.21
CA HIS A 79 -9.26 6.88 13.86
C HIS A 79 -9.81 6.13 15.07
N ILE A 80 -10.08 4.82 14.93
CA ILE A 80 -10.81 4.06 15.95
C ILE A 80 -9.88 3.39 16.96
N ARG A 81 -8.78 2.77 16.52
CA ARG A 81 -7.88 2.04 17.42
C ARG A 81 -6.93 2.99 18.16
N GLU A 82 -6.46 4.03 17.49
CA GLU A 82 -5.49 4.97 18.05
C GLU A 82 -6.14 6.26 18.58
N ASP A 83 -7.47 6.33 18.58
CA ASP A 83 -8.28 7.45 19.09
C ASP A 83 -7.89 8.80 18.48
N LYS A 84 -7.48 8.79 17.20
CA LYS A 84 -7.12 10.00 16.46
C LYS A 84 -8.38 10.69 15.94
N PRO A 85 -8.52 12.02 16.03
CA PRO A 85 -9.51 12.75 15.26
C PRO A 85 -9.43 12.39 13.77
N LEU A 86 -10.57 12.33 13.07
CA LEU A 86 -10.62 11.86 11.68
C LEU A 86 -9.60 12.56 10.77
N GLN A 87 -9.49 13.90 10.86
CA GLN A 87 -8.53 14.64 10.06
C GLN A 87 -7.09 14.25 10.39
N GLU A 88 -6.77 14.04 11.67
CA GLU A 88 -5.42 13.60 12.08
C GLU A 88 -5.12 12.18 11.57
N ALA A 89 -6.11 11.29 11.52
CA ALA A 89 -5.96 9.96 10.95
C ALA A 89 -5.72 10.00 9.42
N VAL A 90 -6.39 10.91 8.71
CA VAL A 90 -6.14 11.17 7.28
C VAL A 90 -4.73 11.71 7.08
N ASP A 91 -4.33 12.72 7.85
CA ASP A 91 -3.01 13.34 7.74
C ASP A 91 -1.90 12.34 8.04
N ALA A 92 -2.06 11.52 9.08
CA ALA A 92 -1.12 10.44 9.41
C ALA A 92 -1.04 9.38 8.31
N SER A 93 -2.16 9.00 7.69
CA SER A 93 -2.16 8.09 6.54
C SER A 93 -1.42 8.70 5.34
N ASN A 94 -1.56 10.01 5.12
CA ASN A 94 -0.85 10.71 4.05
C ASN A 94 0.66 10.82 4.31
N VAL A 95 1.09 10.93 5.57
CA VAL A 95 2.51 10.83 5.94
C VAL A 95 3.06 9.45 5.58
N LEU A 96 2.36 8.37 5.96
CA LEU A 96 2.76 7.00 5.62
C LEU A 96 2.83 6.79 4.10
N LEU A 97 1.84 7.29 3.35
CA LEU A 97 1.88 7.31 1.88
C LEU A 97 3.18 7.95 1.36
N GLY A 98 3.54 9.12 1.88
CA GLY A 98 4.78 9.82 1.54
C GLY A 98 6.04 9.01 1.84
N GLU A 99 6.07 8.26 2.94
CA GLU A 99 7.17 7.34 3.27
C GLU A 99 7.30 6.22 2.22
N HIS A 100 6.18 5.68 1.74
CA HIS A 100 6.19 4.67 0.68
C HIS A 100 6.67 5.22 -0.66
N VAL A 101 6.32 6.47 -1.00
CA VAL A 101 6.90 7.17 -2.17
C VAL A 101 8.43 7.25 -2.05
N ASN A 102 8.95 7.61 -0.87
CA ASN A 102 10.40 7.64 -0.65
C ASN A 102 11.04 6.25 -0.79
N ARG A 103 10.40 5.20 -0.28
CA ARG A 103 10.86 3.80 -0.45
C ARG A 103 10.97 3.41 -1.93
N ILE A 104 10.01 3.81 -2.77
CA ILE A 104 10.08 3.60 -4.23
C ILE A 104 11.31 4.28 -4.83
N LEU A 105 11.56 5.55 -4.47
CA LEU A 105 12.68 6.32 -5.00
C LEU A 105 14.03 5.70 -4.63
N VAL A 106 14.18 5.23 -3.39
CA VAL A 106 15.39 4.57 -2.91
C VAL A 106 15.60 3.19 -3.57
N ALA A 107 14.54 2.39 -3.69
CA ALA A 107 14.62 1.07 -4.31
C ALA A 107 14.99 1.13 -5.80
N ARG A 108 14.62 2.22 -6.49
CA ARG A 108 14.99 2.44 -7.90
C ARG A 108 16.50 2.70 -8.12
N THR A 109 17.20 3.17 -7.09
CA THR A 109 18.61 3.58 -7.20
C THR A 109 19.63 2.56 -6.70
N ASN A 110 19.17 1.46 -6.11
CA ASN A 110 19.99 0.37 -5.56
C ASN A 110 19.93 -0.87 -6.46
#